data_AF-A0AAU4THI0-F1
#
_entry.id   AF-A0AAU4THI0-F1
#
_cell.length_a   1.000
_cell.length_b   1.000
_cell.length_c   1.000
_cell.angle_alpha   90.00
_cell.angle_beta   90.00
_cell.angle_gamma   90.00
#
_symmetry.space_group_name_H-M   'P 1'
#
loop_
_entity.id
_entity.type
_entity.pdbx_description
1 polymer ?
#
loop_
_entity_poly.entity_id
_entity_poly.type
_entity_poly.pdbx_seq_one_letter_code
_entity_poly.pdbx_strand_id
1 'polypeptide(L)'
;MEGVQGETPGLVIHTVRQPEGQPESIQAQFETFHRLNPWVLRALETLTADYLKRGARRIGIGMLFEVPRWHYVTATEGDDFRLNNNFRSRYVRLLIERHPEWERAFEVRSLRTD
;
A
#
# COMPACT_ATOMS: atom_id res chain seq x y z
N MET A 1 -15.49 -26.73 -9.44
CA MET A 1 -15.03 -26.09 -8.20
C MET A 1 -15.11 -24.60 -8.46
N GLU A 2 -16.10 -23.96 -7.84
CA GLU A 2 -16.55 -22.61 -8.14
C GLU A 2 -15.42 -21.58 -8.01
N GLY A 3 -15.28 -20.75 -9.03
CA GLY A 3 -14.36 -19.62 -9.01
C GLY A 3 -14.77 -18.67 -7.90
N VAL A 4 -13.92 -18.56 -6.88
CA VAL A 4 -14.01 -17.51 -5.85
C VAL A 4 -13.86 -16.16 -6.54
N GLN A 5 -14.99 -15.55 -6.94
CA GLN A 5 -15.08 -14.11 -7.10
C GLN A 5 -14.96 -13.52 -5.70
N GLY A 6 -13.71 -13.35 -5.24
CA GLY A 6 -13.44 -12.64 -4.02
C GLY A 6 -13.72 -11.17 -4.26
N GLU A 7 -14.95 -10.75 -3.97
CA GLU A 7 -15.21 -9.36 -3.60
C GLU A 7 -14.21 -9.04 -2.50
N THR A 8 -13.25 -8.13 -2.71
CA THR A 8 -12.32 -7.71 -1.64
C THR A 8 -13.15 -6.88 -0.65
N PRO A 9 -13.69 -7.45 0.44
CA PRO A 9 -14.71 -6.76 1.22
C PRO A 9 -14.01 -5.72 2.10
N GLY A 10 -14.41 -4.46 1.97
CA GLY A 10 -14.00 -3.40 2.90
C GLY A 10 -12.84 -2.51 2.48
N LEU A 11 -12.39 -2.57 1.23
CA LEU A 11 -11.42 -1.59 0.71
C LEU A 11 -12.11 -0.24 0.50
N VAL A 12 -12.00 0.67 1.47
CA VAL A 12 -12.52 2.03 1.35
C VAL A 12 -11.48 2.91 0.68
N ILE A 13 -11.76 3.31 -0.56
CA ILE A 13 -10.93 4.24 -1.35
C ILE A 13 -11.48 5.65 -1.19
N HIS A 14 -10.59 6.60 -0.91
CA HIS A 14 -10.92 8.01 -0.88
C HIS A 14 -10.09 8.76 -1.93
N THR A 15 -10.52 9.96 -2.32
CA THR A 15 -9.73 10.84 -3.19
C THR A 15 -8.35 11.09 -2.59
N VAL A 16 -7.28 11.01 -3.41
CA VAL A 16 -5.92 11.30 -2.93
C VAL A 16 -5.75 12.79 -2.77
N ARG A 17 -5.20 13.18 -1.62
CA ARG A 17 -4.75 14.53 -1.35
C ARG A 17 -3.24 14.62 -1.50
N GLN A 18 -2.78 15.46 -2.41
CA GLN A 18 -1.35 15.71 -2.57
C GLN A 18 -0.88 16.76 -1.57
N PRO A 19 0.34 16.64 -1.02
CA PRO A 19 0.92 17.70 -0.20
C PRO A 19 1.13 18.95 -1.06
N GLU A 20 0.79 20.12 -0.53
CA GLU A 20 1.16 21.40 -1.13
C GLU A 20 2.67 21.63 -0.91
N GLY A 21 3.44 21.65 -2.00
CA GLY A 21 4.89 21.74 -1.97
C GLY A 21 5.61 20.39 -1.83
N GLN A 22 6.93 20.41 -1.99
CA GLN A 22 7.76 19.21 -2.00
C GLN A 22 8.86 19.38 -0.95
N PRO A 23 8.66 18.91 0.31
CA PRO A 23 9.68 19.04 1.34
C PRO A 23 10.97 18.33 0.92
N GLU A 24 12.10 18.84 1.43
CA GLU A 24 13.45 18.47 0.97
C GLU A 24 13.79 16.99 1.13
N SER A 25 13.15 16.32 2.10
CA SER A 25 13.38 14.90 2.40
C SER A 25 12.20 14.02 2.01
N ILE A 26 12.49 12.86 1.41
CA ILE A 26 11.49 11.84 1.07
C ILE A 26 10.70 11.37 2.31
N GLN A 27 11.33 11.40 3.50
CA GLN A 27 10.66 11.09 4.76
C GLN A 27 9.54 12.08 5.08
N ALA A 28 9.84 13.38 5.05
CA ALA A 28 8.85 14.43 5.27
C ALA A 28 7.74 14.43 4.20
N GLN A 29 8.09 14.13 2.94
CA GLN A 29 7.11 13.94 1.86
C GLN A 29 6.15 12.79 2.18
N PHE A 30 6.69 11.65 2.64
CA PHE A 30 5.90 10.51 3.06
C PHE A 30 5.00 10.83 4.24
N GLU A 31 5.52 11.47 5.29
CA GLU A 31 4.74 11.79 6.50
C GLU A 31 3.57 12.72 6.17
N THR A 32 3.84 13.74 5.35
CA THR A 32 2.79 14.67 4.89
C THR A 32 1.75 13.93 4.05
N PHE A 33 2.18 13.11 3.10
CA PHE A 33 1.29 12.30 2.28
C PHE A 33 0.46 11.32 3.12
N HIS A 34 1.09 10.61 4.05
CA HIS A 34 0.46 9.63 4.92
C HIS A 34 -0.60 10.27 5.81
N ARG A 35 -0.29 11.44 6.38
CA ARG A 35 -1.23 12.23 7.19
C ARG A 35 -2.44 12.70 6.38
N LEU A 36 -2.23 13.08 5.12
CA LEU A 36 -3.30 13.51 4.22
C LEU A 36 -4.14 12.33 3.69
N ASN A 37 -3.57 11.13 3.65
CA ASN A 37 -4.18 9.94 3.06
C ASN A 37 -4.09 8.71 4.00
N PRO A 38 -4.64 8.77 5.23
CA PRO A 38 -4.54 7.67 6.19
C PRO A 38 -5.21 6.39 5.69
N TRP A 39 -6.18 6.53 4.79
CA TRP A 39 -6.89 5.41 4.15
C TRP A 39 -5.95 4.51 3.34
N VAL A 40 -4.85 5.03 2.79
CA VAL A 40 -3.87 4.24 2.02
C VAL A 40 -3.24 3.18 2.91
N LEU A 41 -2.85 3.52 4.14
CA LEU A 41 -2.32 2.54 5.09
C LEU A 41 -3.36 1.47 5.40
N ARG A 42 -4.60 1.89 5.68
CA ARG A 42 -5.70 0.96 6.03
C ARG A 42 -6.02 0.00 4.89
N ALA A 43 -5.97 0.48 3.65
CA ALA A 43 -6.08 -0.33 2.45
C ALA A 43 -4.98 -1.39 2.39
N LEU A 44 -3.72 -0.99 2.58
CA LEU A 44 -2.57 -1.91 2.58
C LEU A 44 -2.65 -2.93 3.72
N GLU A 45 -3.04 -2.52 4.93
CA GLU A 45 -3.26 -3.41 6.08
C GLU A 45 -4.34 -4.46 5.76
N THR A 46 -5.47 -4.03 5.20
CA THR A 46 -6.60 -4.92 4.85
C THR A 46 -6.18 -5.95 3.80
N LEU A 47 -5.51 -5.50 2.74
CA LEU A 47 -5.03 -6.37 1.67
C LEU A 47 -3.99 -7.36 2.19
N THR A 48 -3.07 -6.90 3.05
CA THR A 48 -2.04 -7.77 3.65
C THR A 48 -2.68 -8.86 4.50
N ALA A 49 -3.58 -8.48 5.42
CA ALA A 49 -4.27 -9.42 6.29
C ALA A 49 -5.10 -10.45 5.50
N ASP A 50 -5.83 -10.02 4.48
CA ASP A 50 -6.60 -10.93 3.61
C ASP A 50 -5.67 -11.91 2.88
N TYR A 51 -4.57 -11.42 2.30
CA TYR A 51 -3.63 -12.27 1.57
C TYR A 51 -2.98 -13.34 2.46
N LEU A 52 -2.57 -12.95 3.67
CA LEU A 52 -2.02 -13.88 4.66
C LEU A 52 -3.06 -14.88 5.16
N LYS A 53 -4.30 -14.44 5.40
CA LYS A 53 -5.41 -15.33 5.79
C LYS A 53 -5.69 -16.41 4.74
N ARG A 54 -5.47 -16.11 3.46
CA ARG A 54 -5.59 -17.06 2.35
C ARG A 54 -4.39 -18.00 2.20
N GLY A 55 -3.42 -17.95 3.11
CA GLY A 55 -2.26 -18.84 3.15
C GLY A 55 -1.07 -18.36 2.31
N ALA A 56 -1.09 -17.11 1.82
CA ALA A 56 0.06 -16.55 1.14
C ALA A 56 1.24 -16.42 2.12
N ARG A 57 2.44 -16.78 1.65
CA ARG A 57 3.67 -16.73 2.46
C ARG A 57 4.55 -15.53 2.15
N ARG A 58 4.33 -14.87 1.02
CA ARG A 58 5.15 -13.75 0.53
C ARG A 58 4.27 -12.69 -0.10
N ILE A 59 4.58 -11.43 0.18
CA ILE A 59 3.84 -10.26 -0.29
C ILE A 59 4.83 -9.23 -0.85
N GLY A 60 4.59 -8.85 -2.10
CA GLY A 60 5.30 -7.75 -2.75
C GLY A 60 4.57 -6.43 -2.52
N ILE A 61 5.27 -5.42 -1.99
CA ILE A 61 4.67 -4.10 -1.77
C ILE A 61 4.16 -3.44 -3.07
N GLY A 62 4.82 -3.72 -4.20
CA GLY A 62 4.36 -3.25 -5.51
C GLY A 62 2.94 -3.74 -5.81
N MET A 63 2.69 -5.03 -5.60
CA MET A 63 1.39 -5.66 -5.83
C MET A 63 0.32 -5.09 -4.88
N LEU A 64 0.63 -4.89 -3.60
CA LEU A 64 -0.31 -4.22 -2.68
C LEU A 64 -0.64 -2.78 -3.10
N PHE A 65 0.30 -2.06 -3.74
CA PHE A 65 0.11 -0.69 -4.21
C PHE A 65 -0.68 -0.62 -5.52
N GLU A 66 -0.63 -1.67 -6.33
CA GLU A 66 -1.36 -1.73 -7.59
C GLU A 66 -2.87 -1.89 -7.37
N VAL A 67 -3.29 -2.59 -6.32
CA VAL A 67 -4.71 -2.75 -5.99
C VAL A 67 -5.43 -1.40 -5.74
N PRO A 68 -5.04 -0.56 -4.76
CA PRO A 68 -5.69 0.73 -4.54
C PRO A 68 -5.49 1.67 -5.74
N ARG A 69 -4.39 1.54 -6.51
CA ARG A 69 -4.19 2.30 -7.74
C ARG A 69 -5.23 1.95 -8.80
N TRP A 70 -5.47 0.65 -9.03
CA TRP A 70 -6.48 0.18 -9.98
C TRP A 70 -7.89 0.60 -9.55
N HIS A 71 -8.23 0.43 -8.28
CA HIS A 71 -9.52 0.88 -7.75
C HIS A 71 -9.71 2.39 -7.85
N TYR A 72 -8.64 3.18 -7.68
CA TYR A 72 -8.72 4.63 -7.85
C TYR A 72 -8.99 5.01 -9.30
N VAL A 73 -8.18 4.51 -10.25
CA VAL A 73 -8.35 4.82 -11.68
C VAL A 73 -9.75 4.46 -12.17
N THR A 74 -10.31 3.35 -11.68
CA THR A 74 -11.68 2.94 -12.02
C THR A 74 -12.76 3.81 -11.35
N ALA A 75 -12.49 4.38 -10.17
CA ALA A 75 -13.44 5.22 -9.44
C ALA A 75 -13.40 6.72 -9.82
N THR A 76 -12.26 7.22 -10.32
CA THR A 76 -12.04 8.66 -10.55
C THR A 76 -11.94 9.06 -12.03
N GLU A 77 -12.37 8.19 -12.94
CA GLU A 77 -12.39 8.45 -14.40
C GLU A 77 -11.05 8.98 -14.96
N GLY A 78 -9.92 8.54 -14.39
CA GLY A 78 -8.59 8.87 -14.89
C GLY A 78 -7.85 10.01 -14.17
N ASP A 79 -8.25 10.42 -12.97
CA ASP A 79 -7.40 11.27 -12.13
C ASP A 79 -6.07 10.57 -11.82
N ASP A 80 -4.94 11.27 -11.99
CA ASP A 80 -3.60 10.68 -11.90
C ASP A 80 -3.26 10.39 -10.44
N PHE A 81 -3.64 9.18 -10.01
CA PHE A 81 -3.22 8.64 -8.72
C PHE A 81 -1.69 8.56 -8.66
N ARG A 82 -1.06 9.53 -8.00
CA ARG A 82 0.40 9.62 -7.91
C ARG A 82 0.91 9.10 -6.57
N LEU A 83 0.70 7.80 -6.31
CA LEU A 83 1.44 7.13 -5.23
C LEU A 83 2.93 7.08 -5.60
N ASN A 84 3.75 7.84 -4.90
CA ASN A 84 5.18 7.86 -5.13
C ASN A 84 5.78 6.49 -4.78
N ASN A 85 6.48 5.87 -5.73
CA ASN A 85 7.16 4.59 -5.53
C ASN A 85 8.12 4.62 -4.33
N ASN A 86 8.69 5.79 -4.03
CA ASN A 86 9.60 5.99 -2.89
C ASN A 86 8.91 5.83 -1.51
N PHE A 87 7.58 5.81 -1.47
CA PHE A 87 6.82 5.59 -0.23
C PHE A 87 6.61 4.11 0.08
N ARG A 88 6.78 3.21 -0.90
CA ARG A 88 6.57 1.76 -0.72
C ARG A 88 7.37 1.20 0.45
N SER A 89 8.67 1.48 0.49
CA SER A 89 9.55 1.00 1.57
C SER A 89 9.15 1.55 2.95
N ARG A 90 8.63 2.78 3.01
CA ARG A 90 8.14 3.40 4.25
C ARG A 90 6.84 2.79 4.72
N TYR A 91 5.92 2.51 3.80
CA TYR A 91 4.69 1.78 4.10
C TYR A 91 4.98 0.35 4.58
N VAL A 92 5.94 -0.37 3.97
CA VAL A 92 6.36 -1.70 4.47
C VAL A 92 6.85 -1.61 5.91
N ARG A 93 7.74 -0.65 6.20
CA ARG A 93 8.23 -0.43 7.58
C ARG A 93 7.08 -0.14 8.55
N LEU A 94 6.12 0.69 8.16
CA LEU A 94 4.96 1.03 9.00
C LEU A 94 4.01 -0.17 9.21
N LEU A 95 3.84 -1.02 8.19
CA LEU A 95 3.07 -2.25 8.29
C LEU A 95 3.74 -3.24 9.25
N ILE A 96 5.05 -3.43 9.14
CA ILE A 96 5.83 -4.30 10.04
C ILE A 96 5.88 -3.73 11.47
N GLU A 97 6.01 -2.42 11.63
CA GLU A 97 5.98 -1.77 12.95
C GLU A 97 4.65 -2.01 13.67
N ARG A 98 3.53 -1.95 12.93
CA ARG A 98 2.19 -2.20 13.47
C ARG A 98 1.86 -3.67 13.64
N HIS A 99 2.40 -4.51 12.76
CA HIS A 99 2.14 -5.94 12.67
C HIS A 99 3.47 -6.68 12.52
N PRO A 100 4.24 -6.83 13.63
CA PRO A 100 5.57 -7.43 13.57
C PRO A 100 5.54 -8.89 13.09
N GLU A 101 4.39 -9.59 13.20
CA GLU A 101 4.25 -10.93 12.65
C GLU A 101 4.27 -10.97 11.12
N TRP A 102 4.04 -9.84 10.44
CA TRP A 102 4.08 -9.74 8.99
C TRP A 102 5.49 -9.56 8.43
N GLU A 103 6.50 -9.31 9.27
CA GLU A 103 7.89 -9.10 8.83
C GLU A 103 8.36 -10.21 7.88
N ARG A 104 8.07 -11.47 8.22
CA ARG A 104 8.50 -12.63 7.42
C ARG A 104 7.74 -12.78 6.11
N ALA A 105 6.59 -12.13 5.97
CA ALA A 105 5.78 -12.16 4.76
C ALA A 105 6.22 -11.09 3.75
N PHE A 106 6.73 -9.96 4.21
CA PHE A 106 7.25 -8.94 3.30
C PHE A 106 8.64 -9.33 2.82
N GLU A 107 8.80 -9.50 1.51
CA GLU A 107 10.13 -9.49 0.91
C GLU A 107 10.65 -8.06 0.93
N VAL A 108 11.14 -7.61 2.09
CA VAL A 108 12.14 -6.56 2.13
C VAL A 108 13.34 -7.14 1.40
N ARG A 109 13.40 -6.95 0.07
CA ARG A 109 14.62 -7.20 -0.68
C ARG A 109 15.69 -6.39 0.04
N SER A 110 16.52 -7.07 0.83
CA SER A 110 17.87 -6.63 1.13
C SER A 110 18.42 -6.28 -0.24
N LEU A 111 18.63 -5.00 -0.49
CA LEU A 111 19.24 -4.51 -1.71
C LEU A 111 20.55 -5.30 -1.80
N ARG A 112 20.58 -6.36 -2.61
CA ARG A 112 21.80 -7.08 -2.90
C ARG A 112 22.58 -6.11 -3.77
N THR A 113 23.40 -5.29 -3.13
CA THR A 113 24.56 -4.70 -3.77
C THR A 113 25.39 -5.88 -4.25
N ASP A 114 25.30 -6.15 -5.56
CA ASP A 114 26.31 -6.88 -6.30
C ASP A 114 27.28 -5.84 -6.86
#